data_AF-F9YTD3-F1
#
_entry.id   AF-F9YTD3-F1
#
_cell.length_a   1.000
_cell.length_b   1.000
_cell.length_c   1.000
_cell.angle_alpha   90.00
_cell.angle_beta   90.00
_cell.angle_gamma   90.00
#
_symmetry.space_group_name_H-M   'P 1'
#
loop_
_entity.id
_entity.type
_entity.pdbx_description
1 polymer ?
#
loop_
_entity_poly.entity_id
_entity_poly.type
_entity_poly.pdbx_seq_one_letter_code
_entity_poly.pdbx_strand_id
1 'polypeptide(L)'
;MKQAFLFITLWALTSTSCSKAEHTDPSKEQEIPKPEQEAPKGNISKEKVKQFFVEHLSGKTTSFQEGKTLSLTEIAHTQQEIWQSWKEANQSFSEEKLGDLAPLTNATQGNRWQLPANLEANAIMPFYWASKGNQPEKGYPLFVYMHGSGDKHQEWANGKILAQRFDDAPSAYFIPQIPNTGELYRWWQKAKQFAWEKLLRLAFLSGKIDANRVYFFGISEGGYGSQRLASFYADYLAGAGPMAGGEPLINAPVENCRNIAFSLRTGANDNMFHRDLFTRYAKEEFEKFKAEDPQGFVHHIELIPNAGHGIDYRPTTPWLKQYTRNPHPKKVVWEDFPMDGIYRKGFYNIAIKERGAERVRYTMDIVDNKVSINVDAVSYQIAETSPRWGFATKYNKTHIPLQKGKFVVYLNQNLVDFSKEVTVVVNNKQVFKGMLQSDVQHLVNSCATFFDPERVFPTAVEVHLN
;
A
#
# COMPACT_ATOMS: atom_id res chain seq x y z
N MET A 1 21.43 -39.32 -23.40
CA MET A 1 22.76 -39.93 -23.59
C MET A 1 23.79 -38.99 -23.00
N LYS A 2 24.64 -39.52 -22.11
CA LYS A 2 25.71 -38.83 -21.36
C LYS A 2 26.91 -38.55 -22.27
N GLN A 3 27.68 -37.51 -21.97
CA GLN A 3 29.15 -37.46 -21.92
C GLN A 3 29.61 -35.99 -21.87
N ALA A 4 30.75 -35.58 -21.32
CA ALA A 4 31.57 -35.93 -20.16
C ALA A 4 32.74 -34.92 -20.19
N PHE A 5 33.22 -34.53 -19.02
CA PHE A 5 34.35 -33.62 -18.78
C PHE A 5 35.68 -34.09 -19.41
N LEU A 6 36.58 -33.14 -19.69
CA LEU A 6 38.02 -33.37 -19.47
C LEU A 6 38.74 -32.09 -19.01
N PHE A 7 39.41 -32.20 -17.87
CA PHE A 7 40.33 -31.25 -17.25
C PHE A 7 41.72 -31.38 -17.88
N ILE A 8 42.47 -30.27 -17.98
CA ILE A 8 43.93 -30.29 -18.11
C ILE A 8 44.53 -29.39 -17.02
N THR A 9 45.29 -30.03 -16.13
CA THR A 9 46.17 -29.44 -15.11
C THR A 9 47.56 -29.19 -15.69
N LEU A 10 48.20 -28.07 -15.34
CA LEU A 10 49.64 -27.89 -15.48
C LEU A 10 50.24 -27.47 -14.12
N TRP A 11 51.30 -28.18 -13.73
CA TRP A 11 52.09 -28.02 -12.51
C TRP A 11 53.40 -27.26 -12.84
N ALA A 12 53.87 -26.41 -11.92
CA ALA A 12 55.30 -26.07 -11.79
C ALA A 12 55.65 -25.48 -10.40
N LEU A 13 56.23 -26.34 -9.56
CA LEU A 13 57.39 -26.21 -8.64
C LEU A 13 57.75 -24.88 -7.92
N THR A 14 57.51 -24.91 -6.61
CA THR A 14 58.38 -24.65 -5.43
C THR A 14 59.61 -23.72 -5.48
N SER A 15 59.69 -22.82 -4.49
CA SER A 15 60.86 -22.66 -3.61
C SER A 15 60.45 -22.13 -2.22
N THR A 16 61.17 -22.61 -1.21
CA THR A 16 60.95 -22.46 0.24
C THR A 16 61.73 -21.28 0.84
N SER A 17 61.17 -20.63 1.86
CA SER A 17 61.98 -20.05 2.96
C SER A 17 61.15 -20.01 4.24
N CYS A 18 61.80 -20.38 5.33
CA CYS A 18 61.26 -20.57 6.67
C CYS A 18 61.94 -19.54 7.59
N SER A 19 61.19 -18.76 8.38
CA SER A 19 61.71 -18.22 9.64
C SER A 19 60.63 -17.88 10.67
N LYS A 20 60.68 -18.68 11.73
CA LYS A 20 60.50 -18.41 13.17
C LYS A 20 59.17 -17.83 13.69
N ALA A 21 58.61 -18.61 14.63
CA ALA A 21 57.60 -18.23 15.59
C ALA A 21 58.20 -17.35 16.71
N GLU A 22 57.40 -16.39 17.19
CA GLU A 22 57.53 -15.79 18.52
C GLU A 22 56.14 -15.74 19.18
N HIS A 23 56.08 -16.27 20.40
CA HIS A 23 54.96 -16.21 21.34
C HIS A 23 54.84 -14.81 21.95
N THR A 24 53.63 -14.26 22.07
CA THR A 24 53.27 -13.29 23.14
C THR A 24 51.77 -13.33 23.48
N ASP A 25 51.50 -13.74 24.73
CA ASP A 25 50.53 -13.25 25.75
C ASP A 25 49.01 -13.06 25.44
N PRO A 26 48.08 -13.68 26.20
CA PRO A 26 46.64 -13.47 26.09
C PRO A 26 46.16 -12.39 27.06
N SER A 27 46.12 -11.12 26.63
CA SER A 27 45.35 -10.07 27.33
C SER A 27 45.11 -8.85 26.44
N LYS A 28 44.06 -8.88 25.60
CA LYS A 28 43.39 -7.67 25.13
C LYS A 28 41.89 -7.90 25.07
N GLU A 29 41.19 -7.29 26.03
CA GLU A 29 39.75 -7.07 25.99
C GLU A 29 39.37 -6.46 24.64
N GLN A 30 38.40 -7.08 23.97
CA GLN A 30 37.77 -6.50 22.79
C GLN A 30 36.94 -5.30 23.26
N GLU A 31 37.39 -4.08 22.90
CA GLU A 31 36.59 -2.87 23.04
C GLU A 31 35.26 -3.04 22.31
N ILE A 32 34.18 -2.99 23.09
CA ILE A 32 32.80 -2.84 22.61
C ILE A 32 32.72 -1.49 21.85
N PRO A 33 32.21 -1.45 20.61
CA PRO A 33 32.03 -0.18 19.92
C PRO A 33 31.08 0.71 20.73
N LYS A 34 31.56 1.89 21.15
CA LYS A 34 30.72 2.94 21.74
C LYS A 34 29.61 3.34 20.76
N PRO A 35 28.41 3.67 21.24
CA PRO A 35 27.36 4.24 20.39
C PRO A 35 27.88 5.50 19.71
N GLU A 36 27.58 5.60 18.42
CA GLU A 36 27.77 6.78 17.58
C GLU A 36 27.26 8.02 18.33
N GLN A 37 28.09 9.06 18.39
CA GLN A 37 27.79 10.31 19.09
C GLN A 37 26.50 10.94 18.58
N GLU A 38 25.58 11.27 19.50
CA GLU A 38 24.39 12.07 19.22
C GLU A 38 24.78 13.32 18.43
N ALA A 39 24.18 13.47 17.24
CA ALA A 39 24.26 14.69 16.46
C ALA A 39 23.74 15.88 17.29
N PRO A 40 24.30 17.09 17.13
CA PRO A 40 23.96 18.24 17.97
C PRO A 40 22.47 18.60 17.85
N LYS A 41 21.80 18.77 19.00
CA LYS A 41 20.40 19.18 19.17
C LYS A 41 20.18 20.62 18.67
N GLY A 42 20.17 20.79 17.35
CA GLY A 42 19.72 22.01 16.69
C GLY A 42 18.20 22.13 16.77
N ASN A 43 17.69 23.36 16.90
CA ASN A 43 16.25 23.60 16.81
C ASN A 43 15.80 23.22 15.38
N ILE A 44 15.01 22.15 15.22
CA ILE A 44 14.55 21.70 13.90
C ILE A 44 13.60 22.77 13.35
N SER A 45 14.07 23.54 12.37
CA SER A 45 13.26 24.60 11.77
C SER A 45 12.25 24.04 10.76
N LYS A 46 11.13 24.74 10.63
CA LYS A 46 10.09 24.44 9.64
C LYS A 46 10.66 24.42 8.21
N GLU A 47 11.56 25.34 7.91
CA GLU A 47 12.24 25.46 6.61
C GLU A 47 13.03 24.21 6.27
N LYS A 48 13.69 23.61 7.27
CA LYS A 48 14.50 22.40 7.08
C LYS A 48 13.65 21.17 6.79
N VAL A 49 12.55 21.01 7.53
CA VAL A 49 11.57 19.94 7.28
C VAL A 49 10.96 20.09 5.89
N LYS A 50 10.57 21.31 5.51
CA LYS A 50 10.04 21.60 4.17
C LYS A 50 11.06 21.27 3.08
N GLN A 51 12.33 21.65 3.25
CA GLN A 51 13.40 21.34 2.30
C GLN A 51 13.58 19.82 2.13
N PHE A 52 13.61 19.07 3.23
CA PHE A 52 13.63 17.61 3.20
C PHE A 52 12.47 17.05 2.37
N PHE A 53 11.24 17.53 2.59
CA PHE A 53 10.09 17.06 1.84
C PHE A 53 10.16 17.38 0.33
N VAL A 54 10.67 18.54 -0.06
CA VAL A 54 10.90 18.89 -1.48
C VAL A 54 11.90 17.93 -2.11
N GLU A 55 13.01 17.66 -1.42
CA GLU A 55 14.02 16.70 -1.89
C GLU A 55 13.46 15.28 -1.96
N HIS A 56 12.64 14.88 -0.98
CA HIS A 56 11.98 13.59 -0.94
C HIS A 56 11.03 13.39 -2.13
N LEU A 57 10.20 14.39 -2.45
CA LEU A 57 9.31 14.36 -3.62
C LEU A 57 10.07 14.21 -4.94
N SER A 58 11.29 14.75 -5.03
CA SER A 58 12.18 14.59 -6.18
C SER A 58 13.01 13.29 -6.18
N GLY A 59 12.87 12.45 -5.13
CA GLY A 59 13.62 11.21 -4.98
C GLY A 59 15.10 11.38 -4.57
N LYS A 60 15.52 12.59 -4.18
CA LYS A 60 16.91 12.90 -3.81
C LYS A 60 17.29 12.43 -2.41
N THR A 61 16.31 12.32 -1.51
CA THR A 61 16.50 11.85 -0.14
C THR A 61 15.38 10.90 0.28
N THR A 62 15.71 9.98 1.18
CA THR A 62 14.79 8.92 1.63
C THR A 62 14.51 8.95 3.12
N SER A 63 15.34 9.62 3.93
CA SER A 63 15.19 9.64 5.38
C SER A 63 15.66 10.94 6.00
N PHE A 64 14.95 11.39 7.01
CA PHE A 64 15.28 12.51 7.86
C PHE A 64 15.95 11.98 9.14
N GLN A 65 17.15 12.48 9.44
CA GLN A 65 18.02 11.94 10.49
C GLN A 65 18.11 12.83 11.74
N GLU A 66 17.51 14.02 11.70
CA GLU A 66 17.57 14.95 12.83
C GLU A 66 16.38 14.74 13.76
N GLY A 67 16.67 14.68 15.05
CA GLY A 67 15.68 14.41 16.08
C GLY A 67 15.52 15.53 17.09
N LYS A 68 14.30 15.65 17.60
CA LYS A 68 13.98 16.45 18.79
C LYS A 68 12.89 15.68 19.54
N THR A 69 13.21 15.31 20.77
CA THR A 69 12.26 14.64 21.65
C THR A 69 11.08 15.55 21.96
N LEU A 70 9.89 14.96 21.94
CA LEU A 70 8.62 15.64 22.19
C LEU A 70 8.00 15.14 23.48
N SER A 71 7.47 16.05 24.29
CA SER A 71 6.53 15.73 25.36
C SER A 71 5.17 15.33 24.79
N LEU A 72 4.35 14.63 25.59
CA LEU A 72 3.01 14.19 25.18
C LEU A 72 2.10 15.37 24.74
N THR A 73 2.27 16.53 25.35
CA THR A 73 1.49 17.74 25.05
C THR A 73 1.91 18.41 23.74
N GLU A 74 3.13 18.19 23.26
CA GLU A 74 3.64 18.78 22.02
C GLU A 74 3.24 17.98 20.77
N ILE A 75 3.00 16.67 20.91
CA ILE A 75 2.76 15.74 19.78
C ILE A 75 1.72 16.26 18.80
N ALA A 76 0.52 16.60 19.29
CA ALA A 76 -0.60 16.99 18.42
C ALA A 76 -0.30 18.28 17.64
N HIS A 77 0.34 19.26 18.28
CA HIS A 77 0.74 20.50 17.63
C HIS A 77 1.82 20.24 16.58
N THR A 78 2.86 19.49 16.92
CA THR A 78 3.94 19.17 15.99
C THR A 78 3.46 18.33 14.81
N GLN A 79 2.53 17.39 15.00
CA GLN A 79 1.88 16.66 13.90
C GLN A 79 1.25 17.61 12.87
N GLN A 80 0.53 18.63 13.35
CA GLN A 80 -0.08 19.66 12.48
C GLN A 80 0.98 20.48 11.74
N GLU A 81 2.06 20.89 12.42
CA GLU A 81 3.16 21.63 11.80
C GLU A 81 3.90 20.82 10.72
N ILE A 82 4.14 19.53 10.97
CA ILE A 82 4.76 18.62 10.01
C ILE A 82 3.84 18.41 8.80
N TRP A 83 2.55 18.16 9.02
CA TRP A 83 1.58 18.03 7.93
C TRP A 83 1.47 19.33 7.10
N GLN A 84 1.48 20.48 7.76
CA GLN A 84 1.47 21.78 7.08
C GLN A 84 2.76 22.00 6.26
N SER A 85 3.92 21.59 6.78
CA SER A 85 5.19 21.63 6.05
C SER A 85 5.17 20.71 4.83
N TRP A 86 4.58 19.52 4.96
CA TRP A 86 4.34 18.61 3.84
C TRP A 86 3.44 19.25 2.78
N LYS A 87 2.35 19.89 3.19
CA LYS A 87 1.45 20.61 2.28
C LYS A 87 2.17 21.73 1.51
N GLU A 88 2.96 22.55 2.19
CA GLU A 88 3.73 23.64 1.58
C GLU A 88 4.80 23.12 0.61
N ALA A 89 5.51 22.04 0.97
CA ALA A 89 6.47 21.40 0.06
C ALA A 89 5.78 20.91 -1.22
N ASN A 90 4.64 20.24 -1.07
CA ASN A 90 3.85 19.77 -2.19
C ASN A 90 3.28 20.90 -3.04
N GLN A 91 2.87 22.04 -2.46
CA GLN A 91 2.45 23.21 -3.24
C GLN A 91 3.59 23.79 -4.06
N SER A 92 4.81 23.81 -3.53
CA SER A 92 6.01 24.30 -4.23
C SER A 92 6.61 23.32 -5.24
N PHE A 93 6.26 22.03 -5.14
CA PHE A 93 6.80 21.00 -6.02
C PHE A 93 6.21 21.12 -7.43
N SER A 94 7.06 21.23 -8.44
CA SER A 94 6.66 21.39 -9.84
C SER A 94 6.13 20.08 -10.43
N GLU A 95 4.81 19.98 -10.51
CA GLU A 95 4.07 18.89 -11.15
C GLU A 95 2.65 19.36 -11.46
N GLU A 96 1.94 18.64 -12.33
CA GLU A 96 0.50 18.87 -12.55
C GLU A 96 -0.27 18.55 -11.25
N LYS A 97 -1.13 19.47 -10.80
CA LYS A 97 -1.92 19.30 -9.56
C LYS A 97 -3.33 18.79 -9.87
N LEU A 98 -4.09 18.46 -8.81
CA LEU A 98 -5.54 18.40 -8.91
C LEU A 98 -6.05 19.84 -8.99
N GLY A 99 -6.92 20.12 -9.97
CA GLY A 99 -7.67 21.38 -10.00
C GLY A 99 -8.78 21.40 -8.95
N ASP A 100 -9.61 22.44 -8.98
CA ASP A 100 -10.79 22.51 -8.12
C ASP A 100 -11.85 21.47 -8.51
N LEU A 101 -12.61 21.01 -7.51
CA LEU A 101 -13.76 20.14 -7.74
C LEU A 101 -14.91 20.94 -8.35
N ALA A 102 -15.23 20.65 -9.62
CA ALA A 102 -16.43 21.16 -10.26
C ALA A 102 -17.63 20.21 -10.04
N PRO A 103 -18.88 20.69 -10.04
CA PRO A 103 -20.03 19.81 -10.04
C PRO A 103 -19.98 18.81 -11.20
N LEU A 104 -20.31 17.54 -10.93
CA LEU A 104 -20.34 16.46 -11.90
C LEU A 104 -21.49 16.68 -12.90
N THR A 105 -21.25 17.53 -13.89
CA THR A 105 -22.14 17.79 -15.03
C THR A 105 -21.57 17.18 -16.30
N ASN A 106 -22.34 17.14 -17.38
CA ASN A 106 -21.85 16.64 -18.68
C ASN A 106 -20.71 17.48 -19.26
N ALA A 107 -20.52 18.74 -18.83
CA ALA A 107 -19.69 19.74 -19.51
C ALA A 107 -18.25 19.96 -18.98
N THR A 108 -17.76 19.17 -18.03
CA THR A 108 -16.36 19.31 -17.56
C THR A 108 -15.37 18.88 -18.64
N GLN A 109 -14.54 19.81 -19.13
CA GLN A 109 -13.29 19.47 -19.84
C GLN A 109 -12.42 18.65 -18.88
N GLY A 110 -11.91 17.50 -19.35
CA GLY A 110 -11.07 16.63 -18.54
C GLY A 110 -9.71 17.29 -18.25
N ASN A 111 -9.24 17.14 -17.01
CA ASN A 111 -7.85 17.38 -16.68
C ASN A 111 -6.99 16.28 -17.31
N ARG A 112 -5.68 16.48 -17.36
CA ARG A 112 -4.73 15.47 -17.86
C ARG A 112 -3.50 15.43 -16.98
N TRP A 113 -2.96 14.23 -16.81
CA TRP A 113 -1.62 14.03 -16.27
C TRP A 113 -0.72 13.37 -17.32
N GLN A 114 0.47 13.92 -17.50
CA GLN A 114 1.54 13.24 -18.21
C GLN A 114 2.21 12.25 -17.26
N LEU A 115 2.11 10.96 -17.56
CA LEU A 115 2.78 9.93 -16.78
C LEU A 115 4.26 9.84 -17.21
N PRO A 116 5.18 9.47 -16.30
CA PRO A 116 6.60 9.37 -16.61
C PRO A 116 6.88 8.39 -17.75
N ALA A 117 7.61 8.85 -18.77
CA ALA A 117 7.88 8.06 -19.98
C ALA A 117 8.69 6.77 -19.72
N ASN A 118 9.49 6.75 -18.66
CA ASN A 118 10.23 5.56 -18.21
C ASN A 118 9.32 4.49 -17.57
N LEU A 119 8.12 4.87 -17.14
CA LEU A 119 7.11 3.93 -16.63
C LEU A 119 6.19 3.46 -17.76
N GLU A 120 5.79 4.37 -18.66
CA GLU A 120 4.99 4.06 -19.83
C GLU A 120 5.19 5.14 -20.90
N ALA A 121 5.65 4.74 -22.09
CA ALA A 121 5.94 5.68 -23.16
C ALA A 121 4.67 6.41 -23.64
N ASN A 122 4.77 7.72 -23.87
CA ASN A 122 3.70 8.58 -24.41
C ASN A 122 2.38 8.51 -23.63
N ALA A 123 2.42 8.20 -22.33
CA ALA A 123 1.23 8.00 -21.53
C ALA A 123 0.65 9.32 -20.98
N ILE A 124 -0.43 9.79 -21.61
CA ILE A 124 -1.26 10.89 -21.09
C ILE A 124 -2.52 10.27 -20.49
N MET A 125 -2.81 10.57 -19.23
CA MET A 125 -4.03 10.14 -18.52
C MET A 125 -5.02 11.31 -18.42
N PRO A 126 -6.02 11.41 -19.31
CA PRO A 126 -7.18 12.26 -19.07
C PRO A 126 -7.97 11.77 -17.85
N PHE A 127 -8.56 12.69 -17.08
CA PHE A 127 -9.47 12.34 -16.00
C PHE A 127 -10.53 13.41 -15.73
N TYR A 128 -11.68 12.97 -15.23
CA TYR A 128 -12.64 13.86 -14.59
C TYR A 128 -12.35 13.94 -13.09
N TRP A 129 -12.35 15.16 -12.58
CA TRP A 129 -12.25 15.48 -11.16
C TRP A 129 -13.43 16.37 -10.79
N ALA A 130 -14.42 15.80 -10.10
CA ALA A 130 -15.72 16.46 -9.93
C ALA A 130 -16.44 16.00 -8.65
N SER A 131 -17.46 16.73 -8.22
CA SER A 131 -18.25 16.41 -7.03
C SER A 131 -19.75 16.26 -7.29
N LYS A 132 -20.44 15.51 -6.41
CA LYS A 132 -21.90 15.44 -6.31
C LYS A 132 -22.35 15.92 -4.94
N GLY A 133 -23.42 16.70 -4.89
CA GLY A 133 -23.96 17.25 -3.64
C GLY A 133 -23.05 18.33 -3.02
N ASN A 134 -23.39 18.73 -1.79
CA ASN A 134 -22.67 19.75 -1.05
C ASN A 134 -21.49 19.15 -0.27
N GLN A 135 -20.41 19.93 -0.13
CA GLN A 135 -19.22 19.49 0.59
C GLN A 135 -19.50 19.29 2.08
N PRO A 136 -19.26 18.08 2.64
CA PRO A 136 -19.31 17.86 4.09
C PRO A 136 -18.18 18.58 4.82
N GLU A 137 -18.37 18.85 6.12
CA GLU A 137 -17.37 19.50 6.97
C GLU A 137 -16.02 18.76 6.97
N LYS A 138 -16.05 17.41 7.06
CA LYS A 138 -14.85 16.56 7.01
C LYS A 138 -14.27 16.35 5.60
N GLY A 139 -14.87 16.95 4.57
CA GLY A 139 -14.56 16.70 3.17
C GLY A 139 -15.44 15.64 2.53
N TYR A 140 -15.35 15.53 1.20
CA TYR A 140 -16.07 14.54 0.42
C TYR A 140 -15.47 13.14 0.60
N PRO A 141 -16.31 12.09 0.66
CA PRO A 141 -15.89 10.74 0.30
C PRO A 141 -15.40 10.71 -1.15
N LEU A 142 -14.24 10.10 -1.41
CA LEU A 142 -13.64 9.99 -2.75
C LEU A 142 -13.93 8.63 -3.38
N PHE A 143 -14.59 8.66 -4.53
CA PHE A 143 -14.83 7.50 -5.38
C PHE A 143 -13.91 7.53 -6.60
N VAL A 144 -13.07 6.49 -6.74
CA VAL A 144 -12.17 6.30 -7.88
C VAL A 144 -12.74 5.22 -8.78
N TYR A 145 -13.34 5.63 -9.91
CA TYR A 145 -14.01 4.73 -10.84
C TYR A 145 -13.08 4.35 -11.99
N MET A 146 -12.90 3.05 -12.21
CA MET A 146 -12.09 2.48 -13.29
C MET A 146 -12.99 1.84 -14.36
N HIS A 147 -12.80 2.20 -15.62
CA HIS A 147 -13.62 1.72 -16.74
C HIS A 147 -13.14 0.36 -17.30
N GLY A 148 -13.93 -0.25 -18.19
CA GLY A 148 -13.62 -1.54 -18.83
C GLY A 148 -12.64 -1.43 -20.00
N SER A 149 -12.32 -2.54 -20.66
CA SER A 149 -11.31 -2.59 -21.74
C SER A 149 -11.85 -2.32 -23.16
N GLY A 150 -13.02 -1.68 -23.28
CA GLY A 150 -13.57 -1.26 -24.58
C GLY A 150 -12.80 -0.08 -25.19
N ASP A 151 -13.38 0.55 -26.22
CA ASP A 151 -12.86 1.81 -26.75
C ASP A 151 -12.70 2.83 -25.61
N LYS A 152 -11.48 3.29 -25.38
CA LYS A 152 -11.18 4.10 -24.18
C LYS A 152 -11.94 5.43 -24.15
N HIS A 153 -12.32 5.98 -25.29
CA HIS A 153 -13.09 7.23 -25.34
C HIS A 153 -14.54 6.99 -24.93
N GLN A 154 -15.15 5.92 -25.44
CA GLN A 154 -16.50 5.50 -25.06
C GLN A 154 -16.56 5.05 -23.60
N GLU A 155 -15.62 4.22 -23.15
CA GLU A 155 -15.53 3.72 -21.77
C GLU A 155 -15.42 4.87 -20.76
N TRP A 156 -14.57 5.86 -21.06
CA TRP A 156 -14.41 7.03 -20.20
C TRP A 156 -15.67 7.91 -20.15
N ALA A 157 -16.31 8.15 -21.31
CA ALA A 157 -17.58 8.88 -21.38
C ALA A 157 -18.70 8.15 -20.61
N ASN A 158 -18.78 6.83 -20.73
CA ASN A 158 -19.73 6.00 -20.00
C ASN A 158 -19.48 6.03 -18.49
N GLY A 159 -18.22 6.02 -18.06
CA GLY A 159 -17.86 6.16 -16.64
C GLY A 159 -18.42 7.43 -16.00
N LYS A 160 -18.41 8.55 -16.73
CA LYS A 160 -19.01 9.80 -16.29
C LYS A 160 -20.54 9.69 -16.13
N ILE A 161 -21.21 9.05 -17.09
CA ILE A 161 -22.67 8.83 -17.05
C ILE A 161 -23.03 7.93 -15.86
N LEU A 162 -22.25 6.86 -15.62
CA LEU A 162 -22.45 5.97 -14.48
C LEU A 162 -22.24 6.69 -13.14
N ALA A 163 -21.18 7.49 -13.02
CA ALA A 163 -20.90 8.29 -11.84
C ALA A 163 -22.05 9.24 -11.47
N GLN A 164 -22.78 9.78 -12.44
CA GLN A 164 -23.97 10.59 -12.19
C GLN A 164 -25.18 9.78 -11.66
N ARG A 165 -25.28 8.50 -12.02
CA ARG A 165 -26.41 7.62 -11.68
C ARG A 165 -26.24 6.90 -10.34
N PHE A 166 -25.00 6.70 -9.91
CA PHE A 166 -24.70 6.05 -8.64
C PHE A 166 -25.22 6.89 -7.46
N ASP A 167 -25.89 6.24 -6.51
CA ASP A 167 -26.39 6.89 -5.29
C ASP A 167 -25.31 6.90 -4.20
N ASP A 168 -24.42 7.89 -4.27
CA ASP A 168 -23.33 8.09 -3.31
C ASP A 168 -23.05 9.55 -2.97
N ALA A 169 -23.98 10.45 -3.32
CA ALA A 169 -23.87 11.83 -2.91
C ALA A 169 -24.00 11.94 -1.37
N PRO A 170 -23.25 12.87 -0.72
CA PRO A 170 -22.23 13.72 -1.31
C PRO A 170 -20.94 12.94 -1.61
N SER A 171 -20.28 13.24 -2.74
CA SER A 171 -19.05 12.54 -3.17
C SER A 171 -18.15 13.40 -4.04
N ALA A 172 -16.85 13.09 -4.02
CA ALA A 172 -15.89 13.50 -5.03
C ALA A 172 -15.57 12.29 -5.91
N TYR A 173 -15.26 12.54 -7.16
CA TYR A 173 -15.03 11.53 -8.18
C TYR A 173 -13.71 11.79 -8.90
N PHE A 174 -12.90 10.73 -8.98
CA PHE A 174 -11.81 10.64 -9.94
C PHE A 174 -12.15 9.56 -10.97
N ILE A 175 -12.28 9.95 -12.23
CA ILE A 175 -12.67 9.06 -13.33
C ILE A 175 -11.61 9.19 -14.43
N PRO A 176 -10.57 8.34 -14.44
CA PRO A 176 -9.52 8.39 -15.46
C PRO A 176 -9.95 7.68 -16.74
N GLN A 177 -9.36 8.11 -17.85
CA GLN A 177 -9.23 7.32 -19.07
C GLN A 177 -7.90 6.57 -19.03
N ILE A 178 -7.87 5.31 -19.47
CA ILE A 178 -6.61 4.59 -19.64
C ILE A 178 -5.70 5.34 -20.65
N PRO A 179 -4.41 5.57 -20.35
CA PRO A 179 -3.51 6.26 -21.27
C PRO A 179 -3.33 5.54 -22.61
N ASN A 180 -2.88 4.28 -22.56
CA ASN A 180 -2.62 3.44 -23.71
C ASN A 180 -3.41 2.13 -23.63
N THR A 181 -3.62 1.51 -24.79
CA THR A 181 -4.37 0.25 -24.96
C THR A 181 -3.43 -0.94 -25.20
N GLY A 182 -3.97 -2.10 -25.58
CA GLY A 182 -3.18 -3.32 -25.79
C GLY A 182 -2.72 -3.92 -24.46
N GLU A 183 -1.47 -4.35 -24.38
CA GLU A 183 -0.86 -4.91 -23.15
C GLU A 183 -0.81 -3.89 -21.99
N LEU A 184 -0.90 -2.59 -22.31
CA LEU A 184 -0.91 -1.50 -21.34
C LEU A 184 -2.31 -1.16 -20.81
N TYR A 185 -3.36 -1.86 -21.27
CA TYR A 185 -4.74 -1.65 -20.80
C TYR A 185 -4.98 -2.36 -19.46
N ARG A 186 -4.17 -2.04 -18.45
CA ARG A 186 -4.24 -2.61 -17.10
C ARG A 186 -4.10 -1.52 -16.05
N TRP A 187 -5.10 -1.36 -15.19
CA TRP A 187 -5.08 -0.32 -14.14
C TRP A 187 -4.02 -0.52 -13.04
N TRP A 188 -3.50 -1.74 -12.90
CA TRP A 188 -2.53 -2.10 -11.86
C TRP A 188 -1.07 -1.89 -12.26
N GLN A 189 -0.76 -1.53 -13.52
CA GLN A 189 0.62 -1.35 -13.98
C GLN A 189 1.30 -0.11 -13.40
N LYS A 190 2.64 -0.11 -13.38
CA LYS A 190 3.49 0.85 -12.67
C LYS A 190 3.23 2.33 -12.98
N ALA A 191 2.92 2.67 -14.24
CA ALA A 191 2.58 4.05 -14.60
C ALA A 191 1.24 4.51 -14.00
N LYS A 192 0.25 3.61 -13.91
CA LYS A 192 -1.03 3.90 -13.25
C LYS A 192 -0.86 3.93 -11.74
N GLN A 193 0.00 3.07 -11.17
CA GLN A 193 0.37 3.15 -9.75
C GLN A 193 0.98 4.52 -9.39
N PHE A 194 1.84 5.09 -10.23
CA PHE A 194 2.31 6.47 -10.05
C PHE A 194 1.15 7.48 -9.98
N ALA A 195 0.14 7.33 -10.85
CA ALA A 195 -1.05 8.17 -10.83
C ALA A 195 -1.89 7.97 -9.55
N TRP A 196 -2.00 6.74 -9.03
CA TRP A 196 -2.74 6.45 -7.79
C TRP A 196 -2.08 7.07 -6.56
N GLU A 197 -0.76 6.94 -6.41
CA GLU A 197 -0.04 7.58 -5.31
C GLU A 197 -0.11 9.10 -5.40
N LYS A 198 0.04 9.66 -6.61
CA LYS A 198 -0.15 11.09 -6.87
C LYS A 198 -1.56 11.55 -6.52
N LEU A 199 -2.58 10.80 -6.91
CA LEU A 199 -3.99 11.09 -6.60
C LEU A 199 -4.22 11.10 -5.09
N LEU A 200 -3.85 10.03 -4.38
CA LEU A 200 -4.06 9.93 -2.93
C LEU A 200 -3.35 11.07 -2.18
N ARG A 201 -2.07 11.33 -2.50
CA ARG A 201 -1.29 12.42 -1.92
C ARG A 201 -1.96 13.79 -2.14
N LEU A 202 -2.31 14.12 -3.38
CA LEU A 202 -2.91 15.43 -3.70
C LEU A 202 -4.34 15.55 -3.15
N ALA A 203 -5.11 14.47 -3.13
CA ALA A 203 -6.46 14.43 -2.56
C ALA A 203 -6.45 14.75 -1.07
N PHE A 204 -5.55 14.12 -0.31
CA PHE A 204 -5.45 14.35 1.14
C PHE A 204 -4.94 15.75 1.49
N LEU A 205 -4.11 16.34 0.63
CA LEU A 205 -3.61 17.70 0.79
C LEU A 205 -4.63 18.79 0.44
N SER A 206 -5.67 18.45 -0.32
CA SER A 206 -6.65 19.41 -0.84
C SER A 206 -7.50 20.08 0.24
N GLY A 207 -7.68 19.42 1.40
CA GLY A 207 -8.68 19.81 2.40
C GLY A 207 -10.13 19.67 1.91
N LYS A 208 -10.34 18.97 0.80
CA LYS A 208 -11.65 18.72 0.20
C LYS A 208 -12.10 17.27 0.31
N ILE A 209 -11.21 16.35 0.66
CA ILE A 209 -11.45 14.92 0.71
C ILE A 209 -11.30 14.43 2.16
N ASP A 210 -12.24 13.60 2.59
CA ASP A 210 -12.11 12.83 3.82
C ASP A 210 -11.14 11.66 3.56
N ALA A 211 -9.94 11.72 4.16
CA ALA A 211 -8.90 10.72 3.96
C ALA A 211 -9.29 9.31 4.43
N ASN A 212 -10.32 9.20 5.28
CA ASN A 212 -10.83 7.93 5.78
C ASN A 212 -12.02 7.41 4.96
N ARG A 213 -12.37 8.05 3.84
CA ARG A 213 -13.47 7.62 2.96
C ARG A 213 -13.05 7.63 1.49
N VAL A 214 -12.08 6.78 1.17
CA VAL A 214 -11.65 6.52 -0.21
C VAL A 214 -12.13 5.15 -0.66
N TYR A 215 -12.72 5.06 -1.86
CA TYR A 215 -13.22 3.82 -2.42
C TYR A 215 -12.72 3.59 -3.85
N PHE A 216 -12.17 2.41 -4.10
CA PHE A 216 -11.75 2.00 -5.44
C PHE A 216 -12.76 1.02 -6.02
N PHE A 217 -13.25 1.28 -7.23
CA PHE A 217 -14.25 0.43 -7.85
C PHE A 217 -14.20 0.56 -9.37
N GLY A 218 -14.81 -0.39 -10.06
CA GLY A 218 -14.79 -0.39 -11.53
C GLY A 218 -15.46 -1.60 -12.12
N ILE A 219 -15.61 -1.57 -13.44
CA ILE A 219 -16.35 -2.58 -14.21
C ILE A 219 -15.39 -3.27 -15.19
N SER A 220 -15.52 -4.59 -15.36
CA SER A 220 -14.73 -5.36 -16.32
C SER A 220 -13.24 -5.24 -16.04
N GLU A 221 -12.42 -4.70 -16.95
CA GLU A 221 -11.00 -4.36 -16.68
C GLU A 221 -10.83 -3.52 -15.40
N GLY A 222 -11.71 -2.55 -15.17
CA GLY A 222 -11.77 -1.81 -13.91
C GLY A 222 -12.16 -2.66 -12.69
N GLY A 223 -12.87 -3.77 -12.88
CA GLY A 223 -13.13 -4.77 -11.85
C GLY A 223 -11.89 -5.56 -11.47
N TYR A 224 -11.10 -6.03 -12.46
CA TYR A 224 -9.79 -6.64 -12.20
C TYR A 224 -8.84 -5.65 -11.50
N GLY A 225 -8.75 -4.44 -12.05
CA GLY A 225 -7.94 -3.36 -11.52
C GLY A 225 -8.28 -3.00 -10.07
N SER A 226 -9.55 -2.73 -9.78
CA SER A 226 -9.97 -2.35 -8.42
C SER A 226 -9.84 -3.48 -7.41
N GLN A 227 -10.05 -4.75 -7.79
CA GLN A 227 -9.78 -5.90 -6.91
C GLN A 227 -8.29 -6.01 -6.55
N ARG A 228 -7.42 -5.95 -7.56
CA ARG A 228 -5.97 -6.04 -7.36
C ARG A 228 -5.43 -4.87 -6.57
N LEU A 229 -5.84 -3.65 -6.91
CA LEU A 229 -5.44 -2.42 -6.23
C LEU A 229 -5.99 -2.34 -4.80
N ALA A 230 -7.18 -2.91 -4.53
CA ALA A 230 -7.69 -2.98 -3.16
C ALA A 230 -6.72 -3.73 -2.24
N SER A 231 -6.17 -4.85 -2.69
CA SER A 231 -5.21 -5.61 -1.89
C SER A 231 -3.86 -4.88 -1.73
N PHE A 232 -3.49 -4.00 -2.67
CA PHE A 232 -2.21 -3.30 -2.66
C PHE A 232 -2.24 -1.96 -1.90
N TYR A 233 -3.40 -1.29 -1.88
CA TYR A 233 -3.64 0.02 -1.27
C TYR A 233 -4.65 -0.03 -0.10
N ALA A 234 -4.99 -1.21 0.43
CA ALA A 234 -6.03 -1.35 1.45
C ALA A 234 -5.85 -0.42 2.67
N ASP A 235 -4.63 -0.06 3.04
CA ASP A 235 -4.34 0.90 4.11
C ASP A 235 -4.73 2.36 3.81
N TYR A 236 -5.12 2.68 2.57
CA TYR A 236 -5.67 3.96 2.14
C TYR A 236 -7.19 3.95 1.96
N LEU A 237 -7.81 2.77 1.95
CA LEU A 237 -9.19 2.61 1.51
C LEU A 237 -10.14 2.38 2.69
N ALA A 238 -11.34 2.93 2.57
CA ALA A 238 -12.49 2.49 3.38
C ALA A 238 -13.13 1.24 2.78
N GLY A 239 -13.07 1.09 1.45
CA GLY A 239 -13.55 -0.11 0.78
C GLY A 239 -13.25 -0.16 -0.70
N ALA A 240 -13.60 -1.29 -1.31
CA ALA A 240 -13.49 -1.50 -2.75
C ALA A 240 -14.72 -2.23 -3.31
N GLY A 241 -15.10 -1.93 -4.55
CA GLY A 241 -16.29 -2.49 -5.21
C GLY A 241 -16.07 -2.95 -6.64
N PRO A 242 -15.13 -3.87 -6.93
CA PRO A 242 -15.01 -4.49 -8.25
C PRO A 242 -16.32 -5.11 -8.74
N MET A 243 -16.61 -4.93 -10.04
CA MET A 243 -17.79 -5.47 -10.72
C MET A 243 -17.41 -6.14 -12.03
N ALA A 244 -18.00 -7.30 -12.32
CA ALA A 244 -17.78 -8.07 -13.55
C ALA A 244 -16.29 -8.28 -13.89
N GLY A 245 -15.46 -8.44 -12.85
CA GLY A 245 -14.03 -8.73 -12.92
C GLY A 245 -13.72 -10.07 -12.25
N GLY A 246 -12.50 -10.23 -11.76
CA GLY A 246 -12.10 -11.42 -11.00
C GLY A 246 -10.62 -11.72 -11.17
N GLU A 247 -9.83 -11.50 -10.13
CA GLU A 247 -8.39 -11.77 -10.11
C GLU A 247 -8.08 -13.10 -9.42
N PRO A 248 -7.10 -13.88 -9.93
CA PRO A 248 -6.47 -14.93 -9.14
C PRO A 248 -5.97 -14.34 -7.81
N LEU A 249 -6.22 -15.02 -6.69
CA LEU A 249 -5.92 -14.48 -5.35
C LEU A 249 -4.42 -14.27 -5.08
N ILE A 250 -3.52 -14.85 -5.88
CA ILE A 250 -2.08 -14.51 -5.85
C ILE A 250 -1.84 -13.02 -6.19
N ASN A 251 -2.66 -12.45 -7.08
CA ASN A 251 -2.59 -11.05 -7.49
C ASN A 251 -3.38 -10.13 -6.56
N ALA A 252 -4.37 -10.66 -5.85
CA ALA A 252 -5.26 -9.93 -4.96
C ALA A 252 -5.50 -10.69 -3.65
N PRO A 253 -4.50 -10.73 -2.74
CA PRO A 253 -4.61 -11.49 -1.49
C PRO A 253 -5.70 -10.96 -0.59
N VAL A 254 -6.60 -11.85 -0.18
CA VAL A 254 -7.74 -11.51 0.67
C VAL A 254 -7.29 -10.97 2.03
N GLU A 255 -6.18 -11.49 2.56
CA GLU A 255 -5.65 -11.08 3.87
C GLU A 255 -5.43 -9.56 3.97
N ASN A 256 -4.97 -8.94 2.88
CA ASN A 256 -4.71 -7.50 2.84
C ASN A 256 -6.00 -6.68 2.99
N CYS A 257 -7.14 -7.28 2.63
CA CYS A 257 -8.45 -6.63 2.71
C CYS A 257 -9.12 -6.78 4.09
N ARG A 258 -8.45 -7.35 5.11
CA ARG A 258 -9.01 -7.56 6.46
C ARG A 258 -9.73 -6.33 7.01
N ASN A 259 -9.15 -5.15 6.82
CA ASN A 259 -9.54 -3.91 7.48
C ASN A 259 -10.41 -2.98 6.61
N ILE A 260 -10.82 -3.41 5.43
CA ILE A 260 -11.66 -2.62 4.51
C ILE A 260 -12.99 -3.33 4.24
N ALA A 261 -13.99 -2.59 3.79
CA ALA A 261 -15.19 -3.18 3.22
C ALA A 261 -14.93 -3.62 1.76
N PHE A 262 -15.19 -4.88 1.43
CA PHE A 262 -14.91 -5.42 0.10
C PHE A 262 -16.16 -5.99 -0.58
N SER A 263 -16.59 -5.38 -1.68
CA SER A 263 -17.68 -5.89 -2.52
C SER A 263 -17.09 -6.46 -3.81
N LEU A 264 -17.57 -7.62 -4.27
CA LEU A 264 -17.26 -8.14 -5.61
C LEU A 264 -18.52 -8.75 -6.23
N ARG A 265 -18.98 -8.14 -7.32
CA ARG A 265 -20.27 -8.50 -7.92
C ARG A 265 -20.09 -8.90 -9.37
N THR A 266 -20.43 -10.13 -9.71
CA THR A 266 -20.21 -10.70 -11.05
C THR A 266 -21.45 -11.49 -11.49
N GLY A 267 -21.76 -11.52 -12.79
CA GLY A 267 -22.84 -12.36 -13.28
C GLY A 267 -22.48 -13.85 -13.19
N ALA A 268 -23.41 -14.69 -12.75
CA ALA A 268 -23.19 -16.13 -12.60
C ALA A 268 -22.86 -16.86 -13.92
N ASN A 269 -23.20 -16.24 -15.06
CA ASN A 269 -22.92 -16.75 -16.41
C ASN A 269 -21.75 -16.00 -17.10
N ASP A 270 -21.03 -15.13 -16.38
CA ASP A 270 -19.85 -14.43 -16.91
C ASP A 270 -18.60 -15.32 -16.83
N ASN A 271 -18.56 -16.34 -17.68
CA ASN A 271 -17.54 -17.38 -17.62
C ASN A 271 -16.24 -16.96 -18.35
N MET A 272 -16.22 -15.81 -19.04
CA MET A 272 -15.04 -15.37 -19.78
C MET A 272 -13.91 -15.05 -18.81
N PHE A 273 -12.73 -15.62 -19.10
CA PHE A 273 -11.55 -15.50 -18.24
C PHE A 273 -11.80 -15.92 -16.78
N HIS A 274 -12.73 -16.86 -16.55
CA HIS A 274 -13.05 -17.39 -15.22
C HIS A 274 -13.52 -16.33 -14.22
N ARG A 275 -14.17 -15.24 -14.63
CA ARG A 275 -14.65 -14.19 -13.71
C ARG A 275 -15.62 -14.74 -12.65
N ASP A 276 -16.55 -15.59 -13.05
CA ASP A 276 -17.46 -16.27 -12.13
C ASP A 276 -16.68 -17.14 -11.11
N LEU A 277 -15.69 -17.90 -11.60
CA LEU A 277 -14.87 -18.79 -10.80
C LEU A 277 -13.98 -18.03 -9.81
N PHE A 278 -13.33 -16.95 -10.25
CA PHE A 278 -12.53 -16.10 -9.38
C PHE A 278 -13.39 -15.36 -8.35
N THR A 279 -14.60 -14.96 -8.72
CA THR A 279 -15.57 -14.39 -7.77
C THR A 279 -15.97 -15.42 -6.71
N ARG A 280 -16.17 -16.68 -7.11
CA ARG A 280 -16.45 -17.79 -6.19
C ARG A 280 -15.27 -18.05 -5.24
N TYR A 281 -14.04 -18.12 -5.74
CA TYR A 281 -12.86 -18.32 -4.91
C TYR A 281 -12.61 -17.17 -3.94
N ALA A 282 -12.82 -15.92 -4.40
CA ALA A 282 -12.78 -14.78 -3.51
C ALA A 282 -13.85 -14.91 -2.40
N LYS A 283 -15.10 -15.25 -2.77
CA LYS A 283 -16.18 -15.45 -1.79
C LYS A 283 -15.81 -16.48 -0.73
N GLU A 284 -15.39 -17.68 -1.16
CA GLU A 284 -15.01 -18.77 -0.26
C GLU A 284 -13.90 -18.36 0.72
N GLU A 285 -12.86 -17.67 0.24
CA GLU A 285 -11.73 -17.27 1.08
C GLU A 285 -12.11 -16.12 2.03
N PHE A 286 -12.92 -15.15 1.59
CA PHE A 286 -13.45 -14.09 2.46
C PHE A 286 -14.39 -14.66 3.54
N GLU A 287 -15.27 -15.60 3.20
CA GLU A 287 -16.17 -16.25 4.15
C GLU A 287 -15.39 -17.07 5.19
N LYS A 288 -14.37 -17.82 4.76
CA LYS A 288 -13.45 -18.54 5.64
C LYS A 288 -12.75 -17.59 6.62
N PHE A 289 -12.10 -16.53 6.11
CA PHE A 289 -11.40 -15.58 6.98
C PHE A 289 -12.35 -14.79 7.88
N LYS A 290 -13.58 -14.49 7.44
CA LYS A 290 -14.60 -13.88 8.28
C LYS A 290 -15.04 -14.79 9.42
N ALA A 291 -15.12 -16.10 9.20
CA ALA A 291 -15.43 -17.08 10.24
C ALA A 291 -14.30 -17.19 11.28
N GLU A 292 -13.04 -17.13 10.83
CA GLU A 292 -11.85 -17.14 11.70
C GLU A 292 -11.66 -15.80 12.45
N ASP A 293 -12.05 -14.68 11.85
CA ASP A 293 -11.94 -13.33 12.39
C ASP A 293 -13.26 -12.54 12.20
N PRO A 294 -14.25 -12.71 13.10
CA PRO A 294 -15.56 -12.09 12.97
C PRO A 294 -15.56 -10.56 12.94
N GLN A 295 -14.47 -9.90 13.38
CA GLN A 295 -14.34 -8.44 13.36
C GLN A 295 -13.71 -7.93 12.06
N GLY A 296 -13.01 -8.78 11.31
CA GLY A 296 -12.39 -8.44 10.03
C GLY A 296 -13.29 -8.75 8.82
N PHE A 297 -12.73 -8.56 7.63
CA PHE A 297 -13.24 -9.09 6.34
C PHE A 297 -14.72 -8.75 6.09
N VAL A 298 -15.11 -7.48 6.27
CA VAL A 298 -16.45 -7.03 5.90
C VAL A 298 -16.59 -7.17 4.39
N HIS A 299 -17.58 -7.96 3.92
CA HIS A 299 -17.70 -8.25 2.50
C HIS A 299 -19.13 -8.38 1.98
N HIS A 300 -19.31 -8.09 0.70
CA HIS A 300 -20.50 -8.38 -0.09
C HIS A 300 -20.07 -8.97 -1.44
N ILE A 301 -19.90 -10.29 -1.50
CA ILE A 301 -19.43 -10.99 -2.69
C ILE A 301 -20.56 -11.86 -3.25
N GLU A 302 -20.94 -11.62 -4.51
CA GLU A 302 -22.07 -12.30 -5.12
C GLU A 302 -21.84 -12.68 -6.58
N LEU A 303 -22.35 -13.87 -6.91
CA LEU A 303 -22.64 -14.30 -8.26
C LEU A 303 -24.12 -14.06 -8.53
N ILE A 304 -24.43 -13.12 -9.43
CA ILE A 304 -25.81 -12.69 -9.71
C ILE A 304 -26.46 -13.72 -10.63
N PRO A 305 -27.52 -14.43 -10.17
CA PRO A 305 -28.16 -15.48 -10.97
C PRO A 305 -28.65 -14.96 -12.32
N ASN A 306 -28.52 -15.79 -13.36
CA ASN A 306 -28.96 -15.51 -14.73
C ASN A 306 -28.29 -14.31 -15.43
N ALA A 307 -27.38 -13.60 -14.79
CA ALA A 307 -26.67 -12.47 -15.39
C ALA A 307 -25.36 -12.93 -16.05
N GLY A 308 -25.03 -12.31 -17.20
CA GLY A 308 -23.75 -12.46 -17.89
C GLY A 308 -22.78 -11.33 -17.51
N HIS A 309 -21.98 -10.84 -18.47
CA HIS A 309 -21.00 -9.78 -18.20
C HIS A 309 -21.63 -8.46 -17.72
N GLY A 310 -22.81 -8.12 -18.25
CA GLY A 310 -23.59 -6.98 -17.78
C GLY A 310 -24.42 -7.36 -16.55
N ILE A 311 -24.28 -6.57 -15.48
CA ILE A 311 -25.06 -6.69 -14.25
C ILE A 311 -25.69 -5.34 -13.88
N ASP A 312 -26.58 -5.33 -12.89
CA ASP A 312 -26.98 -4.07 -12.26
C ASP A 312 -25.85 -3.54 -11.37
N TYR A 313 -25.19 -2.47 -11.81
CA TYR A 313 -24.07 -1.84 -11.09
C TYR A 313 -24.52 -0.94 -9.91
N ARG A 314 -25.79 -0.50 -9.89
CA ARG A 314 -26.29 0.53 -8.96
C ARG A 314 -26.09 0.18 -7.47
N PRO A 315 -26.20 -1.08 -7.01
CA PRO A 315 -26.04 -1.42 -5.59
C PRO A 315 -24.66 -1.17 -4.99
N THR A 316 -23.60 -1.05 -5.79
CA THR A 316 -22.21 -1.05 -5.29
C THR A 316 -21.86 0.19 -4.46
N THR A 317 -22.08 1.41 -4.97
CA THR A 317 -21.67 2.62 -4.24
C THR A 317 -22.54 2.98 -3.03
N PRO A 318 -23.87 2.70 -3.02
CA PRO A 318 -24.69 2.84 -1.81
C PRO A 318 -24.25 1.94 -0.66
N TRP A 319 -23.69 0.76 -0.97
CA TRP A 319 -23.10 -0.13 0.05
C TRP A 319 -21.75 0.42 0.52
N LEU A 320 -20.85 0.76 -0.40
CA LEU A 320 -19.52 1.28 -0.06
C LEU A 320 -19.57 2.54 0.82
N LYS A 321 -20.46 3.49 0.51
CA LYS A 321 -20.53 4.78 1.22
C LYS A 321 -20.84 4.63 2.72
N GLN A 322 -21.29 3.47 3.18
CA GLN A 322 -21.58 3.20 4.60
C GLN A 322 -20.32 3.00 5.45
N TYR A 323 -19.18 2.70 4.82
CA TYR A 323 -17.96 2.31 5.52
C TYR A 323 -16.95 3.45 5.60
N THR A 324 -16.18 3.48 6.69
CA THR A 324 -15.10 4.43 6.93
C THR A 324 -13.87 3.64 7.33
N ARG A 325 -12.70 4.05 6.84
CA ARG A 325 -11.41 3.45 7.14
C ARG A 325 -11.09 3.64 8.63
N ASN A 326 -10.56 2.59 9.26
CA ASN A 326 -9.79 2.73 10.49
C ASN A 326 -8.30 2.92 10.13
N PRO A 327 -7.71 4.12 10.30
CA PRO A 327 -6.30 4.34 9.96
C PRO A 327 -5.31 3.72 10.97
N HIS A 328 -5.78 3.34 12.17
CA HIS A 328 -4.97 2.77 13.25
C HIS A 328 -5.53 1.44 13.75
N PRO A 329 -5.68 0.41 12.89
CA PRO A 329 -6.19 -0.87 13.32
C PRO A 329 -5.18 -1.59 14.22
N LYS A 330 -5.67 -2.18 15.32
CA LYS A 330 -4.84 -3.00 16.22
C LYS A 330 -4.49 -4.37 15.64
N LYS A 331 -5.22 -4.80 14.60
CA LYS A 331 -4.96 -6.03 13.86
C LYS A 331 -4.67 -5.72 12.40
N VAL A 332 -3.51 -6.12 11.92
CA VAL A 332 -3.09 -5.96 10.52
C VAL A 332 -2.64 -7.31 10.00
N VAL A 333 -3.14 -7.70 8.84
CA VAL A 333 -2.56 -8.78 8.05
C VAL A 333 -2.18 -8.16 6.71
N TRP A 334 -0.90 -8.18 6.40
CA TRP A 334 -0.38 -7.59 5.19
C TRP A 334 0.59 -8.53 4.53
N GLU A 335 0.26 -8.89 3.31
CA GLU A 335 1.12 -9.54 2.38
C GLU A 335 1.73 -8.52 1.42
N ASP A 336 3.02 -8.28 1.60
CA ASP A 336 3.85 -7.44 0.74
C ASP A 336 4.33 -8.26 -0.46
N PHE A 337 4.03 -7.78 -1.67
CA PHE A 337 4.37 -8.44 -2.93
C PHE A 337 4.58 -7.40 -4.04
N PRO A 338 5.34 -7.72 -5.10
CA PRO A 338 5.52 -6.81 -6.21
C PRO A 338 4.27 -6.76 -7.09
N MET A 339 3.84 -5.55 -7.44
CA MET A 339 2.85 -5.30 -8.47
C MET A 339 3.52 -4.59 -9.63
N ASP A 340 3.67 -5.27 -10.77
CA ASP A 340 4.42 -4.77 -11.93
C ASP A 340 5.87 -4.35 -11.57
N GLY A 341 6.52 -5.14 -10.69
CA GLY A 341 7.86 -4.86 -10.19
C GLY A 341 7.95 -3.78 -9.10
N ILE A 342 6.83 -3.15 -8.72
CA ILE A 342 6.80 -2.12 -7.68
C ILE A 342 6.31 -2.73 -6.36
N TYR A 343 7.01 -2.40 -5.28
CA TYR A 343 6.58 -2.72 -3.92
C TYR A 343 6.07 -1.48 -3.20
N ARG A 344 5.12 -1.67 -2.28
CA ARG A 344 4.75 -0.63 -1.31
C ARG A 344 5.94 -0.35 -0.38
N LYS A 345 6.08 0.91 0.07
CA LYS A 345 7.08 1.27 1.09
C LYS A 345 6.63 0.93 2.52
N GLY A 346 5.33 0.77 2.73
CA GLY A 346 4.73 0.42 4.00
C GLY A 346 3.22 0.22 3.88
N PHE A 347 2.61 -0.26 4.95
CA PHE A 347 1.20 -0.58 5.04
C PHE A 347 0.70 -0.38 6.48
N TYR A 348 -0.37 0.40 6.67
CA TYR A 348 -0.82 0.92 7.97
C TYR A 348 0.32 1.59 8.73
N ASN A 349 0.87 0.93 9.75
CA ASN A 349 1.92 1.44 10.62
C ASN A 349 3.25 0.65 10.49
N ILE A 350 3.38 -0.23 9.49
CA ILE A 350 4.61 -0.96 9.19
C ILE A 350 5.28 -0.33 7.96
N ALA A 351 6.56 0.03 8.06
CA ALA A 351 7.35 0.52 6.94
C ALA A 351 8.56 -0.38 6.68
N ILE A 352 8.78 -0.75 5.42
CA ILE A 352 9.81 -1.72 5.03
C ILE A 352 11.13 -1.00 4.76
N LYS A 353 12.21 -1.51 5.36
CA LYS A 353 13.59 -1.06 5.13
C LYS A 353 14.36 -2.08 4.29
N GLU A 354 14.19 -3.36 4.59
CA GLU A 354 14.86 -4.47 3.89
C GLU A 354 13.95 -5.70 3.85
N ARG A 355 13.78 -6.29 2.67
CA ARG A 355 12.93 -7.47 2.46
C ARG A 355 13.72 -8.75 2.63
N GLY A 356 13.17 -9.70 3.38
CA GLY A 356 13.76 -11.03 3.56
C GLY A 356 13.46 -12.02 2.42
N ALA A 357 12.38 -11.78 1.66
CA ALA A 357 11.94 -12.60 0.52
C ALA A 357 11.21 -11.72 -0.51
N GLU A 358 10.91 -12.27 -1.69
CA GLU A 358 10.09 -11.60 -2.71
C GLU A 358 8.69 -11.30 -2.19
N ARG A 359 8.14 -12.21 -1.37
CA ARG A 359 6.79 -12.09 -0.84
C ARG A 359 6.77 -12.37 0.65
N VAL A 360 6.29 -11.40 1.41
CA VAL A 360 6.39 -11.42 2.88
C VAL A 360 5.03 -11.10 3.49
N ARG A 361 4.59 -11.93 4.42
CA ARG A 361 3.38 -11.70 5.21
C ARG A 361 3.76 -11.19 6.60
N TYR A 362 3.17 -10.07 6.99
CA TYR A 362 3.20 -9.49 8.32
C TYR A 362 1.82 -9.66 8.95
N THR A 363 1.74 -10.36 10.08
CA THR A 363 0.51 -10.47 10.89
C THR A 363 0.78 -9.78 12.22
N MET A 364 0.15 -8.63 12.46
CA MET A 364 0.29 -7.84 13.67
C MET A 364 -1.01 -7.87 14.48
N ASP A 365 -0.87 -8.03 15.79
CA ASP A 365 -1.93 -7.85 16.79
C ASP A 365 -1.40 -6.97 17.93
N ILE A 366 -2.22 -6.03 18.39
CA ILE A 366 -1.90 -5.13 19.49
C ILE A 366 -2.95 -5.30 20.59
N VAL A 367 -2.50 -5.80 21.73
CA VAL A 367 -3.31 -5.95 22.94
C VAL A 367 -2.62 -5.19 24.06
N ASP A 368 -3.34 -4.24 24.64
CA ASP A 368 -2.81 -3.26 25.57
C ASP A 368 -1.54 -2.58 25.01
N ASN A 369 -0.39 -2.80 25.65
CA ASN A 369 0.90 -2.26 25.25
C ASN A 369 1.84 -3.30 24.64
N LYS A 370 1.30 -4.45 24.22
CA LYS A 370 2.05 -5.51 23.56
C LYS A 370 1.72 -5.54 22.08
N VAL A 371 2.73 -5.30 21.25
CA VAL A 371 2.68 -5.43 19.79
C VAL A 371 3.30 -6.77 19.42
N SER A 372 2.49 -7.69 18.90
CA SER A 372 2.93 -9.01 18.46
C SER A 372 2.88 -9.10 16.94
N ILE A 373 4.00 -9.44 16.31
CA ILE A 373 4.14 -9.52 14.85
C ILE A 373 4.71 -10.88 14.46
N ASN A 374 4.04 -11.57 13.54
CA ASN A 374 4.61 -12.70 12.82
C ASN A 374 5.01 -12.25 11.42
N VAL A 375 6.21 -12.66 10.99
CA VAL A 375 6.78 -12.32 9.68
C VAL A 375 7.16 -13.59 8.97
N ASP A 376 6.47 -13.88 7.87
CA ASP A 376 6.59 -15.13 7.12
C ASP A 376 6.94 -14.87 5.65
N ALA A 377 7.82 -15.68 5.08
CA ALA A 377 7.96 -15.79 3.63
C ALA A 377 6.73 -16.53 3.10
N VAL A 378 6.22 -16.08 1.96
CA VAL A 378 5.07 -16.71 1.31
C VAL A 378 5.47 -17.30 -0.02
N SER A 379 5.11 -18.56 -0.23
CA SER A 379 5.20 -19.20 -1.54
C SER A 379 3.86 -19.73 -1.99
N TYR A 380 3.65 -19.70 -3.30
CA TYR A 380 2.50 -20.31 -3.95
C TYR A 380 2.95 -21.46 -4.84
N GLN A 381 2.16 -22.52 -4.82
CA GLN A 381 2.26 -23.61 -5.77
C GLN A 381 0.95 -23.70 -6.54
N ILE A 382 1.03 -23.84 -7.87
CA ILE A 382 -0.17 -23.97 -8.71
C ILE A 382 -0.92 -25.23 -8.28
N ALA A 383 -2.18 -25.05 -7.90
CA ALA A 383 -3.09 -26.14 -7.55
C ALA A 383 -4.03 -26.49 -8.71
N GLU A 384 -4.44 -25.47 -9.48
CA GLU A 384 -5.37 -25.64 -10.60
C GLU A 384 -4.98 -24.72 -11.75
N THR A 385 -5.20 -25.19 -12.97
CA THR A 385 -4.96 -24.46 -14.22
C THR A 385 -6.21 -24.47 -15.08
N SER A 386 -6.50 -23.33 -15.70
CA SER A 386 -7.57 -23.19 -16.67
C SER A 386 -7.33 -24.10 -17.88
N PRO A 387 -8.22 -25.06 -18.19
CA PRO A 387 -8.06 -25.89 -19.39
C PRO A 387 -8.25 -25.08 -20.67
N ARG A 388 -9.04 -24.00 -20.63
CA ARG A 388 -9.35 -23.16 -21.79
C ARG A 388 -8.26 -22.13 -22.11
N TRP A 389 -7.61 -21.59 -21.08
CA TRP A 389 -6.69 -20.46 -21.22
C TRP A 389 -5.26 -20.73 -20.76
N GLY A 390 -5.00 -21.87 -20.12
CA GLY A 390 -3.66 -22.30 -19.71
C GLY A 390 -3.03 -21.53 -18.54
N PHE A 391 -3.67 -20.49 -18.02
CA PHE A 391 -3.22 -19.80 -16.80
C PHE A 391 -3.70 -20.50 -15.53
N ALA A 392 -2.93 -20.39 -14.45
CA ALA A 392 -3.28 -20.91 -13.14
C ALA A 392 -4.49 -20.17 -12.53
N THR A 393 -5.43 -20.92 -11.96
CA THR A 393 -6.67 -20.39 -11.38
C THR A 393 -6.70 -20.48 -9.85
N LYS A 394 -5.96 -21.44 -9.28
CA LYS A 394 -5.89 -21.65 -7.83
C LYS A 394 -4.49 -22.03 -7.41
N TYR A 395 -4.14 -21.66 -6.18
CA TYR A 395 -2.81 -21.89 -5.62
C TYR A 395 -2.90 -22.39 -4.19
N ASN A 396 -1.98 -23.30 -3.84
CA ASN A 396 -1.70 -23.65 -2.46
C ASN A 396 -0.69 -22.65 -1.90
N LYS A 397 -1.03 -22.04 -0.76
CA LYS A 397 -0.23 -21.03 -0.09
C LYS A 397 0.48 -21.63 1.12
N THR A 398 1.76 -21.36 1.28
CA THR A 398 2.54 -21.79 2.46
C THR A 398 3.26 -20.62 3.10
N HIS A 399 3.39 -20.66 4.43
CA HIS A 399 4.06 -19.64 5.24
C HIS A 399 5.26 -20.26 5.94
N ILE A 400 6.41 -19.61 5.85
CA ILE A 400 7.65 -20.04 6.52
C ILE A 400 8.20 -18.84 7.29
N PRO A 401 8.36 -18.92 8.63
CA PRO A 401 8.88 -17.80 9.42
C PRO A 401 10.21 -17.28 8.89
N LEU A 402 10.27 -15.98 8.63
CA LEU A 402 11.48 -15.32 8.14
C LEU A 402 12.52 -15.15 9.25
N GLN A 403 13.78 -15.35 8.86
CA GLN A 403 14.95 -15.14 9.72
C GLN A 403 15.65 -13.80 9.44
N LYS A 404 15.37 -13.16 8.30
CA LYS A 404 16.01 -11.92 7.87
C LYS A 404 15.01 -10.89 7.36
N GLY A 405 15.37 -9.62 7.49
CA GLY A 405 14.56 -8.48 7.06
C GLY A 405 14.63 -7.33 8.07
N LYS A 406 14.32 -6.12 7.62
CA LYS A 406 14.30 -4.91 8.45
C LYS A 406 13.05 -4.11 8.17
N PHE A 407 12.36 -3.69 9.22
CA PHE A 407 11.18 -2.86 9.10
C PHE A 407 11.02 -1.98 10.34
N VAL A 408 10.19 -0.97 10.23
CA VAL A 408 9.86 -0.02 11.29
C VAL A 408 8.40 -0.18 11.64
N VAL A 409 8.11 -0.29 12.94
CA VAL A 409 6.76 -0.25 13.49
C VAL A 409 6.52 1.13 14.07
N TYR A 410 5.69 1.92 13.40
CA TYR A 410 5.27 3.22 13.89
C TYR A 410 4.12 3.06 14.90
N LEU A 411 4.11 3.89 15.94
CA LEU A 411 3.11 3.84 17.00
C LEU A 411 2.62 5.26 17.38
N ASN A 412 1.37 5.34 17.81
CA ASN A 412 0.72 6.52 18.38
C ASN A 412 -0.18 6.12 19.56
N GLN A 413 -0.81 7.11 20.18
CA GLN A 413 -1.68 6.92 21.35
C GLN A 413 -2.99 6.16 21.04
N ASN A 414 -3.37 6.01 19.76
CA ASN A 414 -4.53 5.19 19.36
C ASN A 414 -4.19 3.68 19.36
N LEU A 415 -2.91 3.35 19.21
CA LEU A 415 -2.44 1.97 19.15
C LEU A 415 -2.02 1.45 20.54
N VAL A 416 -1.30 2.25 21.33
CA VAL A 416 -0.73 1.86 22.64
C VAL A 416 -0.76 3.03 23.65
N ASP A 417 -0.67 2.73 24.94
CA ASP A 417 -0.64 3.71 26.04
C ASP A 417 0.79 4.22 26.29
N PHE A 418 1.09 5.46 25.94
CA PHE A 418 2.43 6.05 26.10
C PHE A 418 2.84 6.30 27.56
N SER A 419 1.93 6.17 28.53
CA SER A 419 2.27 6.27 29.95
C SER A 419 2.85 4.98 30.55
N LYS A 420 2.89 3.90 29.76
CA LYS A 420 3.38 2.58 30.19
C LYS A 420 4.43 2.05 29.22
N GLU A 421 5.21 1.09 29.69
CA GLU A 421 6.14 0.37 28.83
C GLU A 421 5.39 -0.32 27.69
N VAL A 422 5.98 -0.29 26.50
CA VAL A 422 5.52 -1.03 25.33
C VAL A 422 6.47 -2.18 25.08
N THR A 423 5.92 -3.34 24.74
CA THR A 423 6.70 -4.53 24.35
C THR A 423 6.40 -4.85 22.90
N VAL A 424 7.45 -4.99 22.08
CA VAL A 424 7.33 -5.48 20.71
C VAL A 424 7.94 -6.88 20.63
N VAL A 425 7.14 -7.84 20.16
CA VAL A 425 7.52 -9.24 19.98
C VAL A 425 7.39 -9.58 18.51
N VAL A 426 8.44 -10.13 17.91
CA VAL A 426 8.45 -10.53 16.50
C VAL A 426 8.89 -11.99 16.40
N ASN A 427 8.09 -12.84 15.74
CA ASN A 427 8.33 -14.29 15.65
C ASN A 427 8.66 -14.92 17.02
N ASN A 428 7.85 -14.59 18.03
CA ASN A 428 8.02 -15.00 19.44
C ASN A 428 9.27 -14.48 20.18
N LYS A 429 10.08 -13.62 19.56
CA LYS A 429 11.24 -12.97 20.18
C LYS A 429 10.92 -11.53 20.58
N GLN A 430 11.16 -11.16 21.83
CA GLN A 430 11.07 -9.76 22.24
C GLN A 430 12.20 -8.95 21.57
N VAL A 431 11.84 -7.95 20.77
CA VAL A 431 12.80 -7.06 20.09
C VAL A 431 12.88 -5.67 20.72
N PHE A 432 11.85 -5.29 21.48
CA PHE A 432 11.81 -4.03 22.23
C PHE A 432 10.99 -4.21 23.51
N LYS A 433 11.44 -3.57 24.59
CA LYS A 433 10.66 -3.33 25.81
C LYS A 433 11.13 -2.03 26.46
N GLY A 434 10.20 -1.10 26.68
CA GLY A 434 10.50 0.15 27.37
C GLY A 434 9.47 1.23 27.09
N MET A 435 9.69 2.42 27.67
CA MET A 435 8.90 3.60 27.38
C MET A 435 9.18 4.08 25.94
N LEU A 436 8.13 4.39 25.18
CA LEU A 436 8.29 4.98 23.85
C LEU A 436 8.70 6.44 23.96
N GLN A 437 9.71 6.83 23.18
CA GLN A 437 10.16 8.22 23.07
C GLN A 437 9.61 8.84 21.79
N SER A 438 8.82 9.91 21.95
CA SER A 438 8.30 10.67 20.80
C SER A 438 9.37 11.58 20.24
N ASP A 439 9.51 11.64 18.91
CA ASP A 439 10.54 12.42 18.26
C ASP A 439 10.07 12.98 16.90
N VAL A 440 10.46 14.22 16.60
CA VAL A 440 10.20 14.90 15.31
C VAL A 440 10.63 14.05 14.11
N GLN A 441 11.74 13.31 14.20
CA GLN A 441 12.21 12.48 13.10
C GLN A 441 11.17 11.44 12.66
N HIS A 442 10.41 10.89 13.59
CA HIS A 442 9.40 9.86 13.30
C HIS A 442 8.18 10.47 12.62
N LEU A 443 7.77 11.68 13.04
CA LEU A 443 6.71 12.45 12.40
C LEU A 443 7.05 12.75 10.95
N VAL A 444 8.27 13.24 10.69
CA VAL A 444 8.75 13.59 9.35
C VAL A 444 8.82 12.35 8.45
N ASN A 445 9.47 11.28 8.93
CA ASN A 445 9.69 10.07 8.14
C ASN A 445 8.38 9.30 7.86
N SER A 446 7.47 9.23 8.81
CA SER A 446 6.15 8.60 8.59
C SER A 446 5.28 9.42 7.65
N CYS A 447 5.26 10.75 7.79
CA CYS A 447 4.58 11.64 6.85
C CYS A 447 5.09 11.46 5.41
N ALA A 448 6.41 11.41 5.21
CA ALA A 448 7.01 11.17 3.89
C ALA A 448 6.68 9.76 3.34
N THR A 449 6.64 8.75 4.21
CA THR A 449 6.38 7.36 3.81
C THR A 449 4.93 7.12 3.40
N PHE A 450 3.98 7.64 4.18
CA PHE A 450 2.55 7.32 4.04
C PHE A 450 1.72 8.45 3.41
N PHE A 451 2.24 9.68 3.36
CA PHE A 451 1.58 10.85 2.76
C PHE A 451 0.11 11.03 3.18
N ASP A 452 -0.21 10.70 4.43
CA ASP A 452 -1.56 10.59 4.97
C ASP A 452 -1.65 11.34 6.30
N PRO A 453 -2.63 12.25 6.47
CA PRO A 453 -2.76 13.07 7.68
C PRO A 453 -2.96 12.26 8.95
N GLU A 454 -3.51 11.04 8.85
CA GLU A 454 -3.72 10.15 9.99
C GLU A 454 -2.44 9.38 10.37
N ARG A 455 -1.44 9.33 9.50
CA ARG A 455 -0.23 8.50 9.66
C ARG A 455 1.06 9.30 9.83
N VAL A 456 0.95 10.40 10.57
CA VAL A 456 2.07 11.21 11.06
C VAL A 456 2.42 10.71 12.47
N PHE A 457 3.19 9.62 12.56
CA PHE A 457 3.43 8.90 13.81
C PHE A 457 4.56 9.52 14.64
N PRO A 458 4.36 9.77 15.95
CA PRO A 458 5.38 10.38 16.81
C PRO A 458 6.48 9.43 17.27
N THR A 459 6.24 8.12 17.22
CA THR A 459 7.17 7.11 17.74
C THR A 459 7.38 6.00 16.74
N ALA A 460 8.52 5.32 16.83
CA ALA A 460 8.84 4.17 16.01
C ALA A 460 9.71 3.15 16.77
N VAL A 461 9.58 1.89 16.42
CA VAL A 461 10.49 0.81 16.83
C VAL A 461 11.08 0.19 15.57
N GLU A 462 12.39 0.23 15.44
CA GLU A 462 13.08 -0.48 14.36
C GLU A 462 13.27 -1.96 14.72
N VAL A 463 12.95 -2.84 13.79
CA VAL A 463 13.01 -4.28 13.93
C VAL A 463 14.03 -4.83 12.94
N HIS A 464 14.96 -5.63 13.48
CA HIS A 464 15.91 -6.42 12.69
C HIS A 464 15.64 -7.90 12.95
N LEU A 465 15.31 -8.63 11.90
CA LEU A 465 15.33 -10.08 11.90
C LEU A 465 16.76 -10.51 11.55
N ASN A 466 17.42 -11.18 12.48
CA ASN A 466 18.78 -11.71 12.36
C ASN A 466 18.79 -13.18 12.75
#